data_AF-A0A4Q1F018-F1
#
_entry.id   AF-A0A4Q1F018-F1
#
_cell.length_a   1.000
_cell.length_b   1.000
_cell.length_c   1.000
_cell.angle_alpha   90.00
_cell.angle_beta   90.00
_cell.angle_gamma   90.00
#
_symmetry.space_group_name_H-M   'P 1'
#
loop_
_entity.id
_entity.type
_entity.pdbx_description
1 polymer ?
#
loop_
_entity_poly.entity_id
_entity_poly.type
_entity_poly.pdbx_seq_one_letter_code
_entity_poly.pdbx_strand_id
1 'polypeptide(L)'
;MTGSNQLLFFFSALGAFNGLLLSLYFAINAKKNNTNYFLSLLLLVLSIRIVKSVFFYFNPNLSNIFIQIGLSACVLIGPFLFLYLKTNTSTEKTYWIKHVIPSFAIVAVIGILYPYVEYRKIWSTWIVKAIYYQWFIYILFIF
;
A
#
# COMPACT_ATOMS: atom_id res chain seq x y z
N MET A 1 -9.58 -27.50 -1.63
CA MET A 1 -10.30 -26.28 -1.21
C MET A 1 -11.77 -26.63 -1.06
N THR A 2 -12.39 -26.33 0.09
CA THR A 2 -13.85 -26.48 0.28
C THR A 2 -14.58 -25.33 -0.44
N GLY A 3 -15.84 -25.51 -0.85
CA GLY A 3 -16.59 -24.47 -1.60
C GLY A 3 -16.69 -23.11 -0.87
N SER A 4 -16.69 -23.12 0.47
CA SER A 4 -16.64 -21.90 1.29
C SER A 4 -15.34 -21.08 1.07
N ASN A 5 -14.19 -21.73 0.89
CA ASN A 5 -12.92 -21.03 0.65
C ASN A 5 -12.90 -20.35 -0.73
N GLN A 6 -13.57 -20.92 -1.73
CA GLN A 6 -13.67 -20.32 -3.06
C GLN A 6 -14.56 -19.06 -3.04
N LEU A 7 -15.67 -19.09 -2.29
CA LEU A 7 -16.52 -17.92 -2.08
C LEU A 7 -15.78 -16.81 -1.33
N LEU A 8 -15.06 -17.15 -0.26
CA LEU A 8 -14.23 -16.20 0.49
C LEU A 8 -13.16 -15.56 -0.40
N PHE A 9 -12.48 -16.35 -1.24
CA PHE A 9 -11.53 -15.84 -2.22
C PHE A 9 -12.21 -14.87 -3.19
N PHE A 10 -13.36 -15.27 -3.77
CA PHE A 10 -14.09 -14.48 -4.74
C PHE A 10 -14.54 -13.13 -4.16
N PHE A 11 -15.20 -13.12 -3.01
CA PHE A 11 -15.65 -11.87 -2.37
C PHE A 11 -14.49 -10.97 -1.96
N SER A 12 -13.39 -11.54 -1.46
CA SER A 12 -12.21 -10.75 -1.09
C SER A 12 -11.51 -10.16 -2.30
N ALA A 13 -11.37 -10.93 -3.38
CA ALA A 13 -10.80 -10.46 -4.64
C ALA A 13 -11.69 -9.41 -5.30
N LEU A 14 -13.02 -9.56 -5.23
CA LEU A 14 -13.99 -8.62 -5.76
C LEU A 14 -13.91 -7.26 -5.03
N GLY A 15 -13.76 -7.27 -3.70
CA GLY A 15 -13.50 -6.05 -2.93
C GLY A 15 -12.20 -5.36 -3.36
N ALA A 16 -11.12 -6.12 -3.55
CA ALA A 16 -9.84 -5.58 -4.01
C ALA A 16 -9.93 -4.96 -5.42
N PHE A 17 -10.65 -5.63 -6.32
CA PHE A 17 -10.88 -5.19 -7.70
C PHE A 17 -11.73 -3.91 -7.75
N ASN A 18 -12.78 -3.81 -6.95
CA ASN A 18 -13.59 -2.59 -6.84
C ASN A 18 -12.75 -1.39 -6.36
N GLY A 19 -11.87 -1.58 -5.37
CA GLY A 19 -10.94 -0.54 -4.95
C GLY A 19 -9.98 -0.10 -6.06
N LEU A 20 -9.57 -1.05 -6.92
CA LEU A 20 -8.68 -0.79 -8.05
C LEU A 20 -9.41 0.03 -9.13
N LEU A 21 -10.65 -0.35 -9.47
CA LEU A 21 -11.50 0.43 -10.38
C LEU A 21 -11.74 1.85 -9.86
N LEU A 22 -12.02 1.99 -8.56
CA LEU A 22 -12.22 3.30 -7.94
C LEU A 22 -10.94 4.14 -7.98
N SER A 23 -9.77 3.52 -7.75
CA SER A 23 -8.48 4.20 -7.91
C SER A 23 -8.28 4.73 -9.33
N LEU A 24 -8.64 3.94 -10.34
CA LEU A 24 -8.52 4.32 -11.75
C LEU A 24 -9.48 5.46 -12.11
N TYR A 25 -10.72 5.38 -11.64
CA TYR A 25 -11.72 6.43 -11.81
C TYR A 25 -11.23 7.77 -11.25
N PHE A 26 -10.72 7.77 -10.02
CA PHE A 26 -10.18 8.99 -9.43
C PHE A 26 -8.91 9.46 -10.13
N ALA A 27 -8.04 8.56 -10.61
CA ALA A 27 -6.85 8.93 -11.36
C ALA A 27 -7.18 9.67 -12.67
N ILE A 28 -8.21 9.21 -13.40
CA ILE A 28 -8.68 9.87 -14.63
C ILE A 28 -9.33 11.23 -14.30
N ASN A 29 -10.14 11.28 -13.24
CA ASN A 29 -10.84 12.49 -12.80
C ASN A 29 -9.93 13.47 -12.02
N ALA A 30 -8.72 13.07 -11.65
CA ALA A 30 -7.78 13.85 -10.85
C ALA A 30 -7.14 15.03 -11.61
N LYS A 31 -7.33 15.12 -12.94
CA LYS A 31 -6.82 16.24 -13.75
C LYS A 31 -7.25 17.63 -13.24
N LYS A 32 -8.32 17.72 -12.45
CA LYS A 32 -8.81 19.00 -11.88
C LYS A 32 -8.34 19.28 -10.45
N ASN A 33 -8.06 18.26 -9.63
CA ASN A 33 -7.80 18.41 -8.18
C ASN A 33 -6.67 17.48 -7.70
N ASN A 34 -5.61 18.06 -7.12
CA ASN A 34 -4.48 17.31 -6.53
C ASN A 34 -4.90 16.34 -5.42
N THR A 35 -5.98 16.63 -4.70
CA THR A 35 -6.53 15.76 -3.64
C THR A 35 -7.04 14.42 -4.20
N ASN A 36 -7.72 14.45 -5.36
CA ASN A 36 -8.22 13.23 -6.02
C ASN A 36 -7.06 12.36 -6.52
N TYR A 37 -5.92 12.98 -6.87
CA TYR A 37 -4.72 12.27 -7.26
C TYR A 37 -4.15 11.46 -6.07
N PHE A 38 -3.95 12.07 -4.91
CA PHE A 38 -3.47 11.34 -3.72
C PHE A 38 -4.47 10.29 -3.24
N LEU A 39 -5.77 10.56 -3.34
CA LEU A 39 -6.81 9.59 -3.06
C LEU A 39 -6.70 8.37 -3.98
N SER A 40 -6.47 8.59 -5.28
CA SER A 40 -6.29 7.50 -6.25
C SER A 40 -5.10 6.62 -5.89
N LEU A 41 -3.96 7.22 -5.54
CA LEU A 41 -2.75 6.48 -5.14
C LEU A 41 -2.95 5.71 -3.84
N LEU A 42 -3.64 6.30 -2.86
CA LEU A 42 -3.98 5.64 -1.60
C LEU A 42 -4.86 4.41 -1.84
N LEU A 43 -5.92 4.55 -2.64
CA LEU A 43 -6.82 3.44 -3.00
C LEU A 43 -6.08 2.33 -3.74
N LEU A 44 -5.20 2.70 -4.67
CA LEU A 44 -4.39 1.75 -5.44
C LEU A 44 -3.50 0.90 -4.52
N VAL A 45 -2.77 1.55 -3.59
CA VAL A 45 -1.89 0.83 -2.66
C VAL A 45 -2.68 -0.04 -1.68
N LEU A 46 -3.84 0.42 -1.20
CA LEU A 46 -4.73 -0.38 -0.37
C LEU A 46 -5.25 -1.61 -1.13
N SER A 47 -5.65 -1.46 -2.38
CA SER A 47 -6.03 -2.59 -3.24
C SER A 47 -4.88 -3.58 -3.41
N ILE A 48 -3.64 -3.12 -3.66
CA ILE A 48 -2.47 -4.00 -3.73
C ILE A 48 -2.27 -4.77 -2.42
N ARG A 49 -2.43 -4.12 -1.26
CA ARG A 49 -2.34 -4.78 0.05
C ARG A 49 -3.39 -5.87 0.21
N ILE A 50 -4.63 -5.61 -0.19
CA ILE A 50 -5.73 -6.58 -0.11
C ILE A 50 -5.44 -7.76 -1.03
N VAL A 51 -5.11 -7.49 -2.31
CA VAL A 51 -4.71 -8.52 -3.29
C VAL A 51 -3.58 -9.39 -2.72
N LYS A 52 -2.50 -8.78 -2.20
CA LYS A 52 -1.40 -9.51 -1.57
C LYS A 52 -1.88 -10.43 -0.45
N SER A 53 -2.76 -9.95 0.42
CA SER A 53 -3.26 -10.75 1.55
C SER A 53 -4.15 -11.90 1.09
N VAL A 54 -5.01 -11.68 0.09
CA VAL A 54 -5.88 -12.71 -0.49
C VAL A 54 -5.03 -13.80 -1.14
N PHE A 55 -4.10 -13.44 -2.02
CA PHE A 55 -3.21 -14.40 -2.66
C PHE A 55 -2.32 -15.15 -1.66
N PHE A 56 -1.82 -14.46 -0.63
CA PHE A 56 -1.02 -15.11 0.42
C PHE A 56 -1.81 -16.13 1.24
N TYR A 57 -3.10 -15.88 1.50
CA TYR A 57 -3.95 -16.79 2.27
C TYR A 57 -4.37 -18.02 1.47
N PHE A 58 -4.74 -17.84 0.20
CA PHE A 58 -5.28 -18.92 -0.63
C PHE A 58 -4.23 -19.68 -1.45
N ASN A 59 -3.05 -19.10 -1.68
CA ASN A 59 -1.98 -19.74 -2.44
C ASN A 59 -0.70 -19.87 -1.59
N PRO A 60 -0.46 -21.03 -0.96
CA PRO A 60 0.75 -21.25 -0.16
C PRO A 60 2.03 -21.31 -1.00
N ASN A 61 1.95 -21.55 -2.31
CA ASN A 61 3.08 -21.57 -3.25
C ASN A 61 3.28 -20.22 -3.96
N LEU A 62 2.76 -19.12 -3.39
CA LEU A 62 2.90 -17.80 -3.96
C LEU A 62 4.38 -17.41 -4.09
N SER A 63 4.75 -16.81 -5.22
CA SER A 63 6.09 -16.30 -5.42
C SER A 63 6.45 -15.29 -4.33
N ASN A 64 7.58 -15.51 -3.66
CA ASN A 64 8.12 -14.62 -2.63
C ASN A 64 8.33 -13.18 -3.16
N ILE A 65 8.63 -13.03 -4.45
CA ILE A 65 8.75 -11.75 -5.13
C ILE A 65 7.42 -10.97 -5.08
N PHE A 66 6.30 -11.66 -5.24
CA PHE A 66 4.97 -11.05 -5.15
C PHE A 66 4.69 -10.52 -3.73
N ILE A 67 5.12 -11.26 -2.70
CA ILE A 67 5.00 -10.84 -1.30
C ILE A 67 5.85 -9.60 -1.04
N GLN A 68 7.08 -9.57 -1.55
CA GLN A 68 8.00 -8.45 -1.40
C GLN A 68 7.47 -7.17 -2.08
N ILE A 69 6.93 -7.28 -3.30
CA ILE A 69 6.32 -6.15 -4.01
C ILE A 69 5.13 -5.61 -3.22
N GLY A 70 4.24 -6.48 -2.74
CA GLY A 70 3.08 -6.05 -1.95
C GLY A 70 3.46 -5.41 -0.61
N LEU A 71 4.48 -5.92 0.07
CA LEU A 71 5.02 -5.31 1.30
C LEU A 71 5.69 -3.96 1.02
N SER A 72 6.38 -3.84 -0.11
CA SER A 72 7.02 -2.59 -0.52
C SER A 72 5.99 -1.51 -0.82
N ALA A 73 4.89 -1.88 -1.51
CA ALA A 73 3.77 -0.98 -1.73
C ALA A 73 3.15 -0.49 -0.41
N CYS A 74 3.04 -1.35 0.61
CA CYS A 74 2.48 -0.99 1.92
C CYS A 74 3.20 0.18 2.61
N VAL A 75 4.51 0.39 2.38
CA VAL A 75 5.25 1.54 2.92
C VAL A 75 4.66 2.88 2.45
N LEU A 76 4.06 2.91 1.26
CA LEU A 76 3.50 4.13 0.67
C LEU A 76 2.12 4.50 1.24
N ILE A 77 1.46 3.62 2.01
CA ILE A 77 0.14 3.92 2.62
C ILE A 77 0.23 5.15 3.53
N GLY A 78 1.23 5.20 4.42
CA GLY A 78 1.41 6.32 5.35
C GLY A 78 1.60 7.67 4.64
N PRO A 79 2.61 7.81 3.76
CA PRO A 79 2.83 9.02 2.99
C PRO A 79 1.60 9.45 2.16
N PHE A 80 0.93 8.52 1.46
CA PHE A 80 -0.24 8.87 0.66
C PHE A 80 -1.44 9.30 1.49
N LEU A 81 -1.65 8.68 2.67
CA LEU A 81 -2.68 9.10 3.61
C LEU A 81 -2.43 10.52 4.12
N PHE A 82 -1.20 10.81 4.53
CA PHE A 82 -0.79 12.15 4.97
C PHE A 82 -1.00 13.20 3.88
N LEU A 83 -0.55 12.92 2.66
CA LEU A 83 -0.69 13.85 1.53
C LEU A 83 -2.16 14.08 1.15
N TYR A 84 -2.97 13.02 1.15
CA TYR A 84 -4.41 13.14 0.90
C TYR A 84 -5.09 14.05 1.93
N LEU A 85 -4.84 13.84 3.22
CA LEU A 85 -5.48 14.63 4.27
C LEU A 85 -4.95 16.07 4.30
N LYS A 86 -3.63 16.26 4.17
CA LYS A 86 -3.03 17.60 4.16
C LYS A 86 -3.53 18.46 3.00
N THR A 87 -3.67 17.87 1.81
CA THR A 87 -4.22 18.57 0.63
C THR A 87 -5.73 18.79 0.67
N ASN A 88 -6.45 18.10 1.57
CA ASN A 88 -7.88 18.33 1.80
C ASN A 88 -8.10 19.45 2.84
N THR A 89 -7.28 19.49 3.89
CA THR A 89 -7.43 20.42 5.02
C THR A 89 -6.72 21.77 4.81
N SER A 90 -5.65 21.84 4.02
CA SER A 90 -4.85 23.05 3.84
C SER A 90 -4.63 23.37 2.36
N THR A 91 -4.69 24.65 2.00
CA THR A 91 -4.40 25.17 0.65
C THR A 91 -2.90 25.33 0.38
N GLU A 92 -2.06 25.07 1.37
CA GLU A 92 -0.61 25.18 1.26
C GLU A 92 -0.01 24.13 0.32
N LYS A 93 1.02 24.53 -0.43
CA LYS A 93 1.77 23.64 -1.31
C LYS A 93 2.43 22.54 -0.49
N THR A 94 1.85 21.34 -0.58
CA THR A 94 2.38 20.16 0.09
C THR A 94 3.49 19.53 -0.77
N TYR A 95 4.72 19.46 -0.23
CA TYR A 95 5.88 18.89 -0.91
C TYR A 95 5.86 17.35 -0.89
N TRP A 96 4.96 16.76 -1.68
CA TRP A 96 4.75 15.31 -1.77
C TRP A 96 6.03 14.50 -2.02
N ILE A 97 6.94 15.04 -2.83
CA ILE A 97 8.23 14.45 -3.18
C ILE A 97 9.05 14.10 -1.93
N LYS A 98 9.04 14.96 -0.90
CA LYS A 98 9.83 14.77 0.33
C LYS A 98 9.35 13.59 1.18
N HIS A 99 8.09 13.16 1.02
CA HIS A 99 7.53 12.04 1.76
C HIS A 99 7.55 10.74 0.95
N VAL A 100 7.22 10.84 -0.35
CA VAL A 100 7.10 9.65 -1.22
C VAL A 100 8.46 9.12 -1.64
N ILE A 101 9.39 9.98 -2.09
CA ILE A 101 10.68 9.51 -2.62
C ILE A 101 11.52 8.83 -1.53
N PRO A 102 11.70 9.40 -0.32
CA PRO A 102 12.49 8.73 0.71
C PRO A 102 11.86 7.41 1.16
N SER A 103 10.53 7.37 1.36
CA SER A 103 9.83 6.14 1.73
C SER A 103 9.97 5.05 0.66
N PHE A 104 9.86 5.41 -0.62
CA PHE A 104 10.07 4.48 -1.72
C PHE A 104 11.53 4.03 -1.83
N ALA A 105 12.48 4.95 -1.74
CA ALA A 105 13.91 4.65 -1.82
C ALA A 105 14.35 3.72 -0.68
N ILE A 106 13.93 4.01 0.55
CA ILE A 106 14.22 3.16 1.72
C ILE A 106 13.70 1.75 1.49
N VAL A 107 12.46 1.58 1.03
CA VAL A 107 11.91 0.24 0.83
C VAL A 107 12.56 -0.50 -0.35
N ALA A 108 12.93 0.22 -1.41
CA ALA A 108 13.64 -0.35 -2.56
C ALA A 108 15.04 -0.84 -2.15
N VAL A 109 15.79 -0.02 -1.40
CA VAL A 109 17.12 -0.39 -0.88
C VAL A 109 17.02 -1.59 0.06
N ILE A 110 16.06 -1.59 0.99
CA ILE A 110 15.84 -2.73 1.89
C ILE A 110 15.45 -3.98 1.10
N GLY A 111 14.62 -3.85 0.06
CA GLY A 111 14.21 -4.96 -0.79
C GLY A 111 15.34 -5.57 -1.62
N ILE A 112 16.33 -4.76 -2.02
CA ILE A 112 17.51 -5.23 -2.77
C ILE A 112 18.55 -5.85 -1.83
N LEU A 113 18.83 -5.22 -0.69
CA LEU A 113 19.85 -5.68 0.26
C LEU A 113 19.39 -6.88 1.10
N TYR A 114 18.10 -6.92 1.45
CA TYR A 114 17.50 -7.96 2.29
C TYR A 114 16.29 -8.56 1.59
N PRO A 115 16.48 -9.39 0.54
CA PRO A 115 15.38 -10.00 -0.20
C PRO A 115 14.51 -10.85 0.74
N TYR A 116 13.20 -10.81 0.52
CA TYR A 116 12.22 -11.47 1.39
C TYR A 116 12.44 -12.99 1.50
N VAL A 117 12.95 -13.61 0.43
CA VAL A 117 13.21 -15.06 0.35
C VAL A 117 14.20 -15.51 1.43
N GLU A 118 15.32 -14.78 1.55
CA GLU A 118 16.42 -15.14 2.44
C GLU A 118 16.18 -14.65 3.87
N TYR A 119 15.50 -13.51 4.03
CA TYR A 119 15.34 -12.83 5.32
C TYR A 119 13.89 -12.76 5.82
N ARG A 120 13.08 -13.78 5.56
CA ARG A 120 11.64 -13.82 5.92
C ARG A 120 11.37 -13.48 7.39
N LYS A 121 12.23 -13.93 8.32
CA LYS A 121 12.10 -13.66 9.76
C LYS A 121 12.29 -12.16 10.06
N ILE A 122 13.26 -11.51 9.44
CA ILE A 122 13.51 -10.06 9.59
C ILE A 122 12.32 -9.27 9.05
N TRP A 123 11.80 -9.67 7.89
CA TRP A 123 10.62 -9.02 7.30
C TRP A 123 9.40 -9.08 8.20
N SER A 124 9.06 -10.27 8.70
CA SER A 124 7.88 -10.46 9.56
C SER A 124 8.02 -9.78 10.93
N THR A 125 9.22 -9.85 11.54
CA THR A 125 9.42 -9.36 12.91
C THR A 125 9.73 -7.86 12.99
N TRP A 126 10.55 -7.34 12.08
CA TRP A 126 11.07 -5.98 12.15
C TRP A 126 10.48 -5.07 11.08
N ILE A 127 10.58 -5.44 9.81
CA ILE A 127 10.20 -4.54 8.70
C ILE A 127 8.70 -4.26 8.74
N VAL A 128 7.86 -5.29 8.86
CA VAL A 128 6.40 -5.10 8.95
C VAL A 128 6.01 -4.21 10.14
N LYS A 129 6.67 -4.37 11.29
CA LYS A 129 6.43 -3.50 12.46
C LYS A 129 6.87 -2.07 12.18
N ALA A 130 8.02 -1.86 11.54
CA ALA A 130 8.50 -0.54 11.15
C ALA A 130 7.52 0.15 10.19
N ILE A 131 6.91 -0.58 9.25
CA ILE A 131 5.85 -0.06 8.38
C ILE A 131 4.66 0.44 9.21
N TYR A 132 4.21 -0.33 10.20
CA TYR A 132 3.10 0.09 11.06
C TYR A 132 3.45 1.30 11.94
N TYR A 133 4.67 1.35 12.47
CA TYR A 133 5.15 2.54 13.18
C TYR A 133 5.21 3.76 12.28
N GLN A 134 5.68 3.61 11.03
CA GLN A 134 5.67 4.68 10.04
C GLN A 134 4.25 5.19 9.79
N TRP A 135 3.26 4.30 9.61
CA TRP A 135 1.87 4.72 9.44
C TRP A 135 1.36 5.50 10.64
N PHE A 136 1.66 5.03 11.86
CA PHE A 136 1.29 5.71 13.09
C PHE A 136 1.91 7.11 13.21
N ILE A 137 3.20 7.25 12.90
CA ILE A 137 3.89 8.55 12.88
C ILE A 137 3.21 9.51 11.88
N TYR A 138 2.91 9.04 10.66
CA TYR A 138 2.22 9.86 9.67
C TYR A 138 0.81 10.29 10.13
N ILE A 139 0.08 9.41 10.84
CA ILE A 139 -1.21 9.77 11.45
C ILE A 139 -1.04 10.87 12.51
N LEU A 140 -0.02 10.78 13.36
CA LEU A 140 0.25 11.83 14.35
C LEU A 140 0.62 13.16 13.70
N PHE A 141 1.34 13.16 12.58
CA PHE A 141 1.68 14.37 11.83
C PHE A 141 0.48 15.04 11.13
N ILE A 142 -0.66 14.35 11.02
CA ILE A 142 -1.88 14.90 10.40
C ILE A 142 -2.62 15.84 11.35
N PHE A 143 -2.62 15.52 12.66
CA PHE A 143 -3.26 16.32 13.71
C PHE A 143 -2.37 17.48 14.15
#